data_AF-A0A0B2P1P8-F1
#
_entry.id   AF-A0A0B2P1P8-F1
#
_cell.length_a   1.000
_cell.length_b   1.000
_cell.length_c   1.000
_cell.angle_alpha   90.00
_cell.angle_beta   90.00
_cell.angle_gamma   90.00
#
_symmetry.space_group_name_H-M   'P 1'
#
loop_
_entity.id
_entity.type
_entity.pdbx_description
1 polymer ?
#
loop_
_entity_poly.entity_id
_entity_poly.type
_entity_poly.pdbx_seq_one_letter_code
_entity_poly.pdbx_strand_id
1 'polypeptide(L)' 'LMEELNLRDCSPMRLLIDNKSTIDVGKHPVAHGRSKHIETKFHFLRDQVSKEKLELE' A
#
# COMPACT_ATOMS: atom_id res chain seq x y z
N LEU A 1 -11.53 3.66 -6.93
CA LEU A 1 -10.54 2.58 -7.10
C LEU A 1 -10.97 1.29 -6.39
N MET A 2 -11.17 1.27 -5.07
CA MET A 2 -11.65 0.07 -4.35
C MET A 2 -13.05 -0.40 -4.79
N GLU A 3 -14.01 0.53 -4.97
CA GLU A 3 -15.34 0.21 -5.52
C GLU A 3 -15.28 -0.34 -6.95
N GLU A 4 -14.37 0.17 -7.79
CA GLU A 4 -14.19 -0.32 -9.17
C GLU A 4 -13.59 -1.72 -9.22
N LEU A 5 -12.71 -2.05 -8.27
CA LEU A 5 -12.13 -3.39 -8.15
C LEU A 5 -13.11 -4.40 -7.53
N ASN A 6 -14.34 -3.97 -7.18
CA ASN A 6 -15.40 -4.80 -6.57
C ASN A 6 -14.92 -5.56 -5.32
N LEU A 7 -13.96 -4.99 -4.60
CA LEU A 7 -13.40 -5.54 -3.38
C LEU A 7 -14.33 -5.17 -2.22
N ARG A 8 -15.39 -5.97 -2.04
CA ARG A 8 -16.36 -5.81 -0.97
C ARG A 8 -15.77 -6.32 0.35
N ASP A 9 -15.78 -5.45 1.34
CA ASP A 9 -15.14 -5.51 2.66
C ASP A 9 -15.35 -6.82 3.45
N CYS A 10 -14.58 -7.87 3.17
CA CYS A 10 -14.68 -9.12 3.96
C CYS A 10 -13.36 -9.68 4.49
N SER A 11 -12.20 -9.18 4.06
CA SER A 11 -10.90 -9.61 4.59
C SER A 11 -9.82 -8.61 4.17
N PRO A 12 -8.74 -8.40 4.97
CA PRO A 12 -7.58 -7.66 4.49
C PRO A 12 -7.10 -8.28 3.17
N MET A 13 -7.12 -7.48 2.10
CA MET A 13 -6.66 -7.95 0.80
C MET A 13 -5.13 -8.00 0.82
N ARG A 14 -4.58 -9.17 0.49
CA ARG A 14 -3.13 -9.34 0.35
C ARG A 14 -2.67 -8.84 -1.01
N LEU A 15 -1.86 -7.79 -1.01
CA LEU A 15 -1.21 -7.29 -2.20
C LEU A 15 0.22 -7.82 -2.26
N LEU A 16 0.47 -8.72 -3.21
CA LEU A 16 1.79 -9.29 -3.46
C LEU A 16 2.63 -8.30 -4.26
N ILE A 17 3.73 -7.83 -3.67
CA ILE A 17 4.65 -6.91 -4.32
C ILE A 17 6.04 -7.54 -4.35
N ASP A 18 6.55 -7.85 -5.54
CA ASP A 18 7.88 -8.46 -5.69
C ASP A 18 9.02 -7.53 -5.21
N ASN A 19 8.74 -6.23 -5.15
CA ASN A 19 9.67 -5.22 -4.67
C ASN A 19 9.61 -5.05 -3.15
N LYS A 20 10.60 -5.62 -2.46
CA LYS A 20 10.78 -5.47 -1.00
C LYS A 20 10.89 -4.01 -0.54
N SER A 21 11.54 -3.13 -1.30
CA SER A 21 11.62 -1.70 -0.96
C SER A 21 10.25 -1.04 -0.99
N THR A 22 9.35 -1.51 -1.85
CA THR A 22 7.98 -1.01 -1.91
C THR A 22 7.13 -1.50 -0.74
N ILE A 23 7.29 -2.77 -0.33
CA ILE A 23 6.66 -3.30 0.89
C ILE A 23 7.14 -2.49 2.10
N ASP A 24 8.44 -2.25 2.18
CA ASP A 24 9.05 -1.51 3.29
C ASP A 24 8.55 -0.07 3.32
N VAL A 25 8.47 0.64 2.18
CA VAL A 25 7.89 2.00 2.12
C VAL A 25 6.42 2.03 2.51
N GLY A 26 5.65 0.98 2.19
CA GLY A 26 4.25 0.86 2.57
C GLY A 26 4.04 0.58 4.06
N LYS A 27 4.93 -0.22 4.69
CA LYS A 27 4.88 -0.56 6.12
C LYS A 27 5.59 0.48 7.01
N HIS A 28 6.72 0.99 6.55
CA HIS A 28 7.60 1.96 7.20
C HIS A 28 7.99 3.08 6.21
N PRO A 29 7.34 4.24 6.27
CA PRO A 29 7.62 5.34 5.36
C PRO A 29 8.97 5.98 5.72
N VAL A 30 10.07 5.41 5.23
CA VAL A 30 11.39 6.03 5.27
C VAL A 30 11.48 7.02 4.11
N ALA A 31 11.26 8.30 4.42
CA ALA A 31 11.32 9.40 3.47
C ALA A 31 12.78 9.71 3.09
N HIS A 32 13.35 8.97 2.15
CA HIS A 32 14.56 9.42 1.45
C HIS A 32 14.15 10.29 0.26
N GLY A 33 14.73 11.49 0.14
CA GLY A 33 14.39 12.49 -0.89
C GLY A 33 14.45 12.04 -2.36
N ARG A 34 14.93 10.82 -2.65
CA ARG A 34 14.92 10.18 -3.99
C ARG A 34 13.64 9.40 -4.27
N SER A 35 12.82 9.10 -3.27
CA SER A 35 11.63 8.23 -3.36
C SER A 35 10.31 9.00 -3.40
N LYS A 36 10.33 10.33 -3.51
CA LYS A 36 9.13 11.20 -3.47
C LYS A 36 8.03 10.79 -4.48
N HIS A 37 8.42 10.36 -5.68
CA HIS A 37 7.48 9.89 -6.72
C HIS A 37 6.85 8.53 -6.40
N ILE A 38 7.55 7.69 -5.64
CA ILE A 38 7.06 6.40 -5.15
C ILE A 38 6.10 6.70 -3.99
N GLU A 39 6.48 7.56 -3.05
CA GLU A 39 5.68 7.95 -1.89
C GLU A 39 4.27 8.47 -2.26
N THR A 40 4.16 9.30 -3.30
CA THR A 40 2.86 9.78 -3.79
C THR A 40 1.96 8.66 -4.33
N LYS A 41 2.54 7.62 -4.96
CA LYS A 41 1.77 6.47 -5.48
C LYS A 41 1.29 5.54 -4.36
N PHE A 42 2.06 5.42 -3.28
CA PHE A 42 1.72 4.59 -2.13
C PHE A 42 0.80 5.29 -1.12
N HIS A 43 0.41 6.55 -1.36
CA HIS A 43 -0.47 7.29 -0.47
C HIS A 43 -1.85 6.64 -0.28
N PHE A 44 -2.41 6.08 -1.36
CA PHE A 44 -3.66 5.32 -1.31
C PHE A 44 -3.50 3.99 -0.57
N LEU A 45 -2.46 3.24 -0.91
CA LEU A 45 -2.14 1.96 -0.28
C LEU A 45 -1.90 2.12 1.22
N ARG A 46 -1.16 3.15 1.63
CA ARG A 46 -0.91 3.46 3.04
C ARG A 46 -2.19 3.75 3.80
N ASP A 47 -3.10 4.54 3.23
CA ASP A 47 -4.40 4.83 3.85
C ASP A 47 -5.22 3.54 4.05
N GLN A 48 -5.14 2.61 3.11
CA GLN A 48 -5.85 1.33 3.19
C GLN A 48 -5.18 0.32 4.12
N VAL A 49 -3.84 0.24 4.14
CA VAL A 49 -3.06 -0.57 5.09
C VAL A 49 -3.27 -0.06 6.53
N SER A 50 -3.28 1.27 6.71
CA SER A 50 -3.58 1.91 8.00
C SER A 50 -5.02 1.70 8.45
N LYS A 51 -5.94 1.43 7.52
CA LYS A 51 -7.34 1.06 7.80
C LYS A 51 -7.52 -0.45 7.94
N GLU A 52 -6.43 -1.23 7.98
CA GLU A 52 -6.42 -2.70 8.06
C GLU A 52 -7.18 -3.39 6.93
N LYS A 53 -7.42 -2.68 5.82
CA LYS A 53 -8.12 -3.20 4.63
C LYS A 53 -7.18 -3.89 3.65
N LEU A 54 -5.88 -3.62 3.74
CA LEU A 54 -4.83 -4.17 2.88
C LEU A 54 -3.66 -4.68 3.71
N GLU A 55 -3.14 -5.84 3.34
CA GLU A 55 -1.89 -6.40 3.85
C GLU A 55 -0.87 -6.45 2.70
N LEU A 56 0.35 -5.96 2.93
CA LEU A 56 1.44 -6.02 1.95
C LEU A 56 2.31 -7.24 2.27
N GLU A 57 2.47 -8.14 1.31
CA GLU A 57 3.30 -9.36 1.42
C GLU A 57 4.34 -9.43 0.29
#